data_AF-A0A2W6CUZ6-F1
#
_entry.id   AF-A0A2W6CUZ6-F1
#
_cell.length_a   1.000
_cell.length_b   1.000
_cell.length_c   1.000
_cell.angle_alpha   90.00
_cell.angle_beta   90.00
_cell.angle_gamma   90.00
#
_symmetry.space_group_name_H-M   'P 1'
#
loop_
_entity.id
_entity.type
_entity.pdbx_description
1 polymer ?
#
loop_
_entity_poly.entity_id
_entity_poly.type
_entity_poly.pdbx_seq_one_letter_code
_entity_poly.pdbx_strand_id
1 'polypeptide(L)'
;MTEPAPIFDIDQPDGTRLAVDLSAPGEMGDFAFRVTGDGRKDYFCAYHLYESAIFVDVLLSLTCERDTADVLGDVQRIRREVEAVAVGHDRTRRSENTFEHHLAVLRAPSPLPAADIGGEYRIEGHAAGTLAVSRTPAGLFFALRGRTESHRERSVTVPVADLWLFAAGMMWRSYADDYGMSLSRLSTDAYDMALDAFEQSIPRR
;
A
#
# COMPACT_ATOMS: atom_id res chain seq x y z
N MET A 1 -20.52 5.56 16.60
CA MET A 1 -19.88 6.15 15.41
C MET A 1 -19.24 5.01 14.66
N THR A 2 -19.59 4.81 13.39
CA THR A 2 -18.83 3.92 12.51
C THR A 2 -17.44 4.52 12.37
N GLU A 3 -16.42 3.74 12.68
CA GLU A 3 -15.04 4.17 12.42
C GLU A 3 -14.89 4.47 10.92
N PRO A 4 -14.05 5.45 10.55
CA PRO A 4 -13.76 5.68 9.15
C PRO A 4 -13.19 4.38 8.54
N ALA A 5 -13.22 4.22 7.22
CA ALA A 5 -12.56 3.10 6.55
C ALA A 5 -11.60 3.65 5.49
N PRO A 6 -10.47 2.99 5.20
CA PRO A 6 -9.53 3.41 4.16
C PRO A 6 -10.11 3.11 2.77
N ILE A 7 -11.17 3.84 2.42
CA ILE A 7 -11.91 3.73 1.18
C ILE A 7 -11.83 5.06 0.45
N PHE A 8 -11.40 5.03 -0.79
CA PHE A 8 -11.28 6.24 -1.61
C PHE A 8 -11.46 5.92 -3.09
N ASP A 9 -11.85 6.95 -3.84
CA ASP A 9 -12.03 6.83 -5.28
C ASP A 9 -10.73 7.18 -6.00
N ILE A 10 -10.46 6.47 -7.10
CA ILE A 10 -9.37 6.73 -8.02
C ILE A 10 -9.90 6.82 -9.45
N ASP A 11 -9.30 7.70 -10.24
CA ASP A 11 -9.55 7.79 -11.68
C ASP A 11 -8.55 6.90 -12.45
N GLN A 12 -9.07 6.03 -13.31
CA GLN A 12 -8.25 5.17 -14.16
C GLN A 12 -7.83 5.89 -15.46
N PRO A 13 -6.76 5.45 -16.13
CA PRO A 13 -6.33 6.03 -17.41
C PRO A 13 -7.36 5.98 -18.53
N ASP A 14 -8.32 5.05 -18.47
CA ASP A 14 -9.43 4.93 -19.43
C ASP A 14 -10.63 5.84 -19.10
N GLY A 15 -10.52 6.65 -18.05
CA GLY A 15 -11.57 7.56 -17.58
C GLY A 15 -12.61 6.91 -16.67
N THR A 16 -12.48 5.62 -16.35
CA THR A 16 -13.34 4.97 -15.36
C THR A 16 -12.96 5.41 -13.94
N ARG A 17 -13.95 5.51 -13.05
CA ARG A 17 -13.75 5.80 -11.63
C ARG A 17 -14.02 4.56 -10.80
N LEU A 18 -13.08 4.19 -9.95
CA LEU A 18 -13.14 2.99 -9.13
C LEU A 18 -12.95 3.35 -7.66
N ALA A 19 -13.67 2.67 -6.77
CA ALA A 19 -13.47 2.74 -5.33
C ALA A 19 -12.46 1.68 -4.89
N VAL A 20 -11.37 2.11 -4.25
CA VAL A 20 -10.38 1.27 -3.58
C VAL A 20 -10.77 1.12 -2.12
N ASP A 21 -10.80 -0.10 -1.61
CA ASP A 21 -11.12 -0.43 -0.22
C ASP A 21 -10.00 -1.30 0.38
N LEU A 22 -9.24 -0.71 1.29
CA LEU A 22 -8.14 -1.34 2.04
C LEU A 22 -8.59 -1.90 3.40
N SER A 23 -9.89 -1.87 3.73
CA SER A 23 -10.39 -2.18 5.08
C SER A 23 -10.44 -3.68 5.40
N ALA A 24 -10.41 -4.54 4.38
CA ALA A 24 -10.56 -5.98 4.54
C ALA A 24 -9.21 -6.71 4.43
N PRO A 25 -8.92 -7.66 5.34
CA PRO A 25 -7.69 -8.42 5.29
C PRO A 25 -7.72 -9.50 4.21
N GLY A 26 -6.54 -10.02 3.89
CA GLY A 26 -6.32 -11.29 3.18
C GLY A 26 -7.04 -12.47 3.84
N GLU A 27 -7.20 -13.58 3.12
CA GLU A 27 -7.76 -14.82 3.68
C GLU A 27 -6.97 -15.30 4.91
N MET A 28 -5.65 -15.12 4.89
CA MET A 28 -4.74 -15.49 5.98
C MET A 28 -4.28 -14.28 6.81
N GLY A 29 -4.99 -13.16 6.77
CA GLY A 29 -4.50 -11.91 7.34
C GLY A 29 -3.42 -11.24 6.49
N ASP A 30 -3.31 -11.61 5.22
CA ASP A 30 -2.29 -11.07 4.31
C ASP A 30 -2.65 -9.67 3.77
N PHE A 31 -1.76 -9.11 2.94
CA PHE A 31 -2.08 -7.88 2.24
C PHE A 31 -3.23 -8.07 1.27
N ALA A 32 -4.28 -7.25 1.38
CA ALA A 32 -5.37 -7.26 0.40
C ALA A 32 -6.10 -5.93 0.23
N PHE A 33 -6.63 -5.67 -0.96
CA PHE A 33 -7.56 -4.57 -1.19
C PHE A 33 -8.59 -4.93 -2.24
N ARG A 34 -9.74 -4.26 -2.18
CA ARG A 34 -10.83 -4.43 -3.12
C ARG A 34 -10.92 -3.22 -4.03
N VAL A 35 -11.32 -3.46 -5.26
CA VAL A 35 -11.64 -2.42 -6.22
C VAL A 35 -13.06 -2.65 -6.72
N THR A 36 -13.92 -1.64 -6.60
CA THR A 36 -15.32 -1.72 -7.01
C THR A 36 -15.66 -0.56 -7.93
N GLY A 37 -16.27 -0.84 -9.08
CA GLY A 37 -16.68 0.16 -10.05
C GLY A 37 -17.02 -0.46 -11.39
N ASP A 38 -17.84 0.22 -12.20
CA ASP A 38 -18.26 -0.25 -13.53
C ASP A 38 -18.80 -1.70 -13.56
N GLY A 39 -19.60 -2.06 -12.55
CA GLY A 39 -20.14 -3.43 -12.39
C GLY A 39 -19.10 -4.50 -12.05
N ARG A 40 -17.84 -4.13 -11.85
CA ARG A 40 -16.74 -5.02 -11.46
C ARG A 40 -16.49 -4.93 -9.95
N LYS A 41 -16.10 -6.08 -9.40
CA LYS A 41 -15.57 -6.22 -8.05
C LYS A 41 -14.35 -7.10 -8.12
N ASP A 42 -13.19 -6.48 -8.00
CA ASP A 42 -11.89 -7.14 -8.06
C ASP A 42 -11.24 -7.14 -6.68
N TYR A 43 -10.46 -8.16 -6.40
CA TYR A 43 -9.81 -8.39 -5.13
C TYR A 43 -8.35 -8.67 -5.37
N PHE A 44 -7.47 -7.79 -4.90
CA PHE A 44 -6.03 -7.87 -5.03
C PHE A 44 -5.45 -8.30 -3.70
N CYS A 45 -4.52 -9.25 -3.70
CA CYS A 45 -3.86 -9.70 -2.49
C CYS A 45 -2.44 -10.20 -2.78
N ALA A 46 -1.63 -10.28 -1.74
CA ALA A 46 -0.29 -10.87 -1.76
C ALA A 46 0.00 -11.45 -0.38
N TYR A 47 0.74 -12.55 -0.32
CA TYR A 47 1.10 -13.21 0.96
C TYR A 47 1.77 -12.24 1.94
N HIS A 48 1.49 -12.38 3.23
CA HIS A 48 1.82 -11.45 4.31
C HIS A 48 3.20 -10.77 4.18
N LEU A 49 4.28 -11.54 3.98
CA LEU A 49 5.65 -11.02 3.87
C LEU A 49 5.90 -10.02 2.73
N TYR A 50 5.00 -9.94 1.76
CA TYR A 50 5.11 -9.02 0.63
C TYR A 50 4.46 -7.66 0.86
N GLU A 51 3.69 -7.49 1.94
CA GLU A 51 3.08 -6.20 2.26
C GLU A 51 4.14 -5.10 2.46
N SER A 52 5.22 -5.42 3.17
CA SER A 52 6.32 -4.47 3.39
C SER A 52 7.00 -4.07 2.07
N ALA A 53 7.16 -5.00 1.14
CA ALA A 53 7.74 -4.73 -0.17
C ALA A 53 6.82 -3.83 -1.01
N ILE A 54 5.52 -4.12 -1.03
CA ILE A 54 4.53 -3.29 -1.73
C ILE A 54 4.46 -1.89 -1.13
N PHE A 55 4.52 -1.76 0.20
CA PHE A 55 4.54 -0.45 0.85
C PHE A 55 5.78 0.37 0.45
N VAL A 56 6.95 -0.28 0.38
CA VAL A 56 8.18 0.35 -0.10
C VAL A 56 8.01 0.82 -1.54
N ASP A 57 7.43 0.01 -2.44
CA ASP A 57 7.18 0.42 -3.81
C ASP A 57 6.24 1.61 -3.92
N VAL A 58 5.21 1.68 -3.07
CA VAL A 58 4.30 2.83 -2.98
C VAL A 58 5.08 4.09 -2.57
N LEU A 59 5.90 4.02 -1.52
CA LEU A 59 6.70 5.17 -1.08
C LEU A 59 7.70 5.63 -2.13
N LEU A 60 8.46 4.70 -2.72
CA LEU A 60 9.43 5.03 -3.77
C LEU A 60 8.74 5.65 -4.99
N SER A 61 7.55 5.17 -5.35
CA SER A 61 6.74 5.71 -6.45
C SER A 61 6.33 7.17 -6.23
N LEU A 62 6.23 7.64 -4.97
CA LEU A 62 5.95 9.05 -4.67
C LEU A 62 7.08 9.97 -5.14
N THR A 63 8.32 9.48 -5.20
CA THR A 63 9.51 10.30 -5.51
C THR A 63 9.76 10.48 -7.00
N CYS A 64 9.21 9.61 -7.84
CA CYS A 64 9.51 9.60 -9.26
C CYS A 64 8.87 10.80 -9.97
N GLU A 65 9.71 11.62 -10.62
CA GLU A 65 9.29 12.73 -11.48
C GLU A 65 8.48 13.82 -10.75
N ARG A 66 8.66 13.93 -9.43
CA ARG A 66 7.96 14.91 -8.59
C ARG A 66 8.93 15.78 -7.81
N ASP A 67 8.48 17.01 -7.55
CA ASP A 67 9.23 17.95 -6.75
C ASP A 67 9.32 17.50 -5.29
N THR A 68 10.49 17.65 -4.69
CA THR A 68 10.78 17.27 -3.30
C THR A 68 9.73 17.83 -2.32
N ALA A 69 9.31 19.09 -2.52
CA ALA A 69 8.31 19.73 -1.66
C ALA A 69 6.96 19.00 -1.69
N ASP A 70 6.54 18.50 -2.85
CA ASP A 70 5.29 17.75 -3.00
C ASP A 70 5.38 16.38 -2.33
N VAL A 71 6.51 15.69 -2.48
CA VAL A 71 6.75 14.38 -1.84
C VAL A 71 6.74 14.52 -0.31
N LEU A 72 7.43 15.54 0.23
CA LEU A 72 7.39 15.83 1.67
C LEU A 72 5.98 16.23 2.11
N GLY A 73 5.24 16.96 1.28
CA GLY A 73 3.84 17.27 1.50
C GLY A 73 2.99 16.02 1.66
N ASP A 74 3.18 15.02 0.80
CA ASP A 74 2.47 13.74 0.86
C ASP A 74 2.86 12.91 2.09
N VAL A 75 4.15 12.89 2.49
CA VAL A 75 4.58 12.28 3.76
C VAL A 75 3.83 12.90 4.94
N GLN A 76 3.69 14.23 4.96
CA GLN A 76 2.94 14.92 6.02
C GLN A 76 1.44 14.61 5.97
N ARG A 77 0.85 14.42 4.78
CA ARG A 77 -0.56 13.98 4.65
C ARG A 77 -0.76 12.57 5.19
N ILE A 78 0.15 11.64 4.87
CA ILE A 78 0.11 10.26 5.39
C ILE A 78 0.08 10.29 6.92
N ARG A 79 0.99 11.03 7.56
CA ARG A 79 1.03 11.14 9.02
C ARG A 79 -0.26 11.68 9.61
N ARG A 80 -0.78 12.79 9.06
CA ARG A 80 -2.02 13.40 9.56
C ARG A 80 -3.22 12.48 9.44
N GLU A 81 -3.33 11.75 8.32
CA GLU A 81 -4.42 10.80 8.09
C GLU A 81 -4.38 9.68 9.13
N VAL A 82 -3.20 9.07 9.28
CA VAL A 82 -2.96 8.01 10.27
C VAL A 82 -3.21 8.49 11.70
N GLU A 83 -2.72 9.69 12.05
CA GLU A 83 -2.93 10.30 13.38
C GLU A 83 -4.40 10.59 13.66
N ALA A 84 -5.14 11.10 12.68
CA ALA A 84 -6.56 11.43 12.82
C ALA A 84 -7.40 10.19 13.11
N VAL A 85 -7.08 9.09 12.44
CA VAL A 85 -7.71 7.78 12.66
C VAL A 85 -7.28 7.16 14.00
N ALA A 86 -6.06 7.42 14.45
CA ALA A 86 -5.52 6.84 15.67
C ALA A 86 -6.10 7.43 16.98
N VAL A 87 -6.85 8.53 16.90
CA VAL A 87 -7.43 9.20 18.07
C VAL A 87 -8.34 8.24 18.85
N GLY A 88 -7.98 7.97 20.10
CA GLY A 88 -8.76 7.11 21.01
C GLY A 88 -8.44 5.62 20.90
N HIS A 89 -7.42 5.23 20.15
CA HIS A 89 -6.96 3.85 20.02
C HIS A 89 -5.53 3.67 20.59
N ASP A 90 -5.24 2.50 21.16
CA ASP A 90 -3.92 2.17 21.73
C ASP A 90 -2.94 1.69 20.66
N ARG A 91 -1.79 2.37 20.52
CA ARG A 91 -0.73 2.01 19.56
C ARG A 91 -0.41 0.51 19.55
N THR A 92 -0.42 -0.08 18.35
CA THR A 92 -0.02 -1.48 18.16
C THR A 92 1.50 -1.57 18.07
N ARG A 93 2.10 -2.32 18.99
CA ARG A 93 3.58 -2.42 19.11
C ARG A 93 4.20 -3.50 18.23
N ARG A 94 3.40 -4.45 17.71
CA ARG A 94 3.88 -5.56 16.88
C ARG A 94 3.14 -5.59 15.57
N SER A 95 3.90 -5.53 14.48
CA SER A 95 3.48 -5.96 13.16
C SER A 95 4.13 -7.31 12.90
N GLU A 96 3.45 -8.23 12.23
CA GLU A 96 4.12 -9.38 11.63
C GLU A 96 5.06 -8.93 10.48
N ASN A 97 4.86 -7.71 9.94
CA ASN A 97 5.71 -7.14 8.90
C ASN A 97 6.95 -6.50 9.52
N THR A 98 8.14 -7.04 9.21
CA THR A 98 9.41 -6.39 9.54
C THR A 98 9.96 -5.67 8.32
N PHE A 99 10.23 -4.37 8.46
CA PHE A 99 10.84 -3.56 7.39
C PHE A 99 12.37 -3.61 7.41
N GLU A 100 12.99 -4.35 8.34
CA GLU A 100 14.45 -4.35 8.55
C GLU A 100 15.24 -4.61 7.26
N HIS A 101 14.77 -5.55 6.43
CA HIS A 101 15.38 -5.88 5.14
C HIS A 101 15.16 -4.81 4.05
N HIS A 102 14.20 -3.91 4.24
CA HIS A 102 13.87 -2.83 3.31
C HIS A 102 14.40 -1.46 3.76
N LEU A 103 14.81 -1.30 5.03
CA LEU A 103 15.31 -0.02 5.55
C LEU A 103 16.51 0.50 4.76
N ALA A 104 17.38 -0.39 4.28
CA ALA A 104 18.52 0.00 3.43
C ALA A 104 18.06 0.65 2.12
N VAL A 105 16.98 0.13 1.51
CA VAL A 105 16.38 0.66 0.29
C VAL A 105 15.72 2.01 0.57
N LEU A 106 14.93 2.11 1.65
CA LEU A 106 14.21 3.34 2.00
C LEU A 106 15.15 4.50 2.37
N ARG A 107 16.34 4.19 2.93
CA ARG A 107 17.38 5.17 3.27
C ARG A 107 18.28 5.54 2.08
N ALA A 108 18.20 4.81 0.97
CA ALA A 108 19.00 5.13 -0.21
C ALA A 108 18.53 6.48 -0.79
N PRO A 109 19.45 7.38 -1.21
CA PRO A 109 19.07 8.69 -1.73
C PRO A 109 18.04 8.60 -2.86
N SER A 110 16.93 9.31 -2.72
CA SER A 110 15.88 9.40 -3.74
C SER A 110 16.16 10.52 -4.76
N PRO A 111 15.64 10.42 -6.00
CA PRO A 111 14.77 9.35 -6.51
C PRO A 111 15.55 8.11 -6.98
N LEU A 112 14.97 6.93 -6.76
CA LEU A 112 15.41 5.70 -7.42
C LEU A 112 14.89 5.65 -8.88
N PRO A 113 15.61 4.99 -9.81
CA PRO A 113 15.10 4.75 -11.15
C PRO A 113 13.75 4.01 -11.13
N ALA A 114 12.79 4.43 -11.96
CA ALA A 114 11.47 3.81 -12.02
C ALA A 114 11.49 2.31 -12.39
N ALA A 115 12.55 1.86 -13.08
CA ALA A 115 12.75 0.46 -13.42
C ALA A 115 13.03 -0.45 -12.20
N ASP A 116 13.40 0.16 -11.06
CA ASP A 116 13.72 -0.55 -9.83
C ASP A 116 12.52 -0.62 -8.86
N ILE A 117 11.33 -0.19 -9.30
CA ILE A 117 10.10 -0.15 -8.49
C ILE A 117 9.10 -1.19 -8.97
N GLY A 118 8.64 -2.03 -8.06
CA GLY A 118 7.70 -3.11 -8.33
C GLY A 118 8.31 -4.51 -8.23
N GLY A 119 7.46 -5.51 -8.41
CA GLY A 119 7.83 -6.91 -8.28
C GLY A 119 6.67 -7.85 -8.57
N GLU A 120 6.95 -9.14 -8.46
CA GLU A 120 5.93 -10.19 -8.53
C GLU A 120 5.80 -10.86 -7.17
N TYR A 121 4.60 -10.81 -6.60
CA TYR A 121 4.30 -11.32 -5.26
C TYR A 121 3.38 -12.52 -5.35
N ARG A 122 3.80 -13.61 -4.70
CA ARG A 122 3.01 -14.84 -4.69
C ARG A 122 1.74 -14.66 -3.87
N ILE A 123 0.65 -15.20 -4.39
CA ILE A 123 -0.62 -15.38 -3.69
C ILE A 123 -0.71 -16.85 -3.30
N GLU A 124 -0.91 -17.13 -2.02
CA GLU A 124 -1.08 -18.48 -1.48
C GLU A 124 -2.56 -18.76 -1.15
N GLY A 125 -2.91 -20.04 -0.95
CA GLY A 125 -4.28 -20.44 -0.64
C GLY A 125 -5.17 -20.71 -1.85
N HIS A 126 -6.48 -20.54 -1.69
CA HIS A 126 -7.48 -20.95 -2.69
C HIS A 126 -7.46 -20.11 -3.97
N ALA A 127 -6.93 -18.89 -3.90
CA ALA A 127 -6.78 -17.96 -5.01
C ALA A 127 -5.35 -17.92 -5.56
N ALA A 128 -4.61 -19.04 -5.50
CA ALA A 128 -3.20 -19.10 -5.87
C ALA A 128 -2.89 -18.46 -7.23
N GLY A 129 -1.87 -17.60 -7.26
CA GLY A 129 -1.52 -16.78 -8.41
C GLY A 129 -0.38 -15.82 -8.08
N THR A 130 -0.27 -14.75 -8.85
CA THR A 130 0.74 -13.70 -8.67
C THR A 130 0.10 -12.33 -8.75
N LEU A 131 0.43 -11.46 -7.80
CA LEU A 131 0.21 -10.03 -7.92
C LEU A 131 1.47 -9.40 -8.51
N ALA A 132 1.39 -8.94 -9.75
CA ALA A 132 2.44 -8.14 -10.36
C ALA A 132 2.20 -6.66 -10.03
N VAL A 133 3.23 -5.98 -9.54
CA VAL A 133 3.23 -4.55 -9.26
C VAL A 133 4.30 -3.91 -10.11
N SER A 134 3.97 -2.81 -10.78
CA SER A 134 4.94 -2.06 -11.56
C SER A 134 4.61 -0.57 -11.60
N ARG A 135 5.63 0.27 -11.65
CA ARG A 135 5.45 1.70 -11.91
C ARG A 135 5.11 1.93 -13.38
N THR A 136 4.13 2.79 -13.63
CA THR A 136 3.81 3.36 -14.95
C THR A 136 3.82 4.88 -14.84
N PRO A 137 3.87 5.71 -15.88
CA PRO A 137 3.78 7.17 -15.69
C PRO A 137 2.53 7.61 -14.90
N ALA A 138 1.40 6.92 -15.11
CA ALA A 138 0.12 7.24 -14.49
C ALA A 138 0.05 6.95 -12.98
N GLY A 139 0.83 5.99 -12.49
CA GLY A 139 0.75 5.58 -11.09
C GLY A 139 1.44 4.25 -10.82
N LEU A 140 1.04 3.59 -9.74
CA LEU A 140 1.45 2.22 -9.44
C LEU A 140 0.40 1.27 -9.99
N PHE A 141 0.80 0.39 -10.91
CA PHE A 141 -0.07 -0.57 -11.57
C PHE A 141 -0.02 -1.91 -10.85
N PHE A 142 -1.20 -2.47 -10.58
CA PHE A 142 -1.38 -3.77 -9.98
C PHE A 142 -2.08 -4.67 -10.98
N ALA A 143 -1.51 -5.83 -11.27
CA ALA A 143 -2.12 -6.84 -12.13
C ALA A 143 -2.16 -8.20 -11.43
N LEU A 144 -3.35 -8.79 -11.42
CA LEU A 144 -3.60 -10.10 -10.88
C LEU A 144 -3.49 -11.13 -12.00
N ARG A 145 -2.49 -12.00 -11.87
CA ARG A 145 -2.21 -13.09 -12.80
C ARG A 145 -2.64 -14.39 -12.13
N GLY A 146 -3.76 -14.94 -12.59
CA GLY A 146 -4.25 -16.23 -12.12
C GLY A 146 -3.42 -17.39 -12.66
N ARG A 147 -3.47 -18.54 -11.98
CA ARG A 147 -2.79 -19.78 -12.43
C ARG A 147 -3.57 -20.53 -13.53
N THR A 148 -4.87 -20.22 -13.71
CA THR A 148 -5.74 -20.87 -14.69
C THR A 148 -6.30 -19.88 -15.70
N GLU A 149 -6.48 -20.32 -16.95
CA GLU A 149 -6.98 -19.53 -18.10
C GLU A 149 -8.38 -18.91 -17.85
N SER A 150 -9.13 -19.39 -16.86
CA SER A 150 -10.44 -18.88 -16.46
C SER A 150 -10.39 -17.55 -15.72
N HIS A 151 -9.22 -17.13 -15.21
CA HIS A 151 -9.04 -15.82 -14.60
C HIS A 151 -8.56 -14.84 -15.68
N ARG A 152 -9.48 -14.05 -16.23
CA ARG A 152 -9.11 -12.84 -16.98
C ARG A 152 -8.14 -12.02 -16.11
N GLU A 153 -7.06 -11.54 -16.72
CA GLU A 153 -6.14 -10.59 -16.10
C GLU A 153 -6.96 -9.39 -15.59
N ARG A 154 -6.86 -9.12 -14.30
CA ARG A 154 -7.51 -7.99 -13.64
C ARG A 154 -6.43 -7.01 -13.26
N SER A 155 -6.64 -5.75 -13.57
CA SER A 155 -5.67 -4.73 -13.23
C SER A 155 -6.32 -3.43 -12.77
N VAL A 156 -5.54 -2.65 -12.06
CA VAL A 156 -5.89 -1.33 -11.55
C VAL A 156 -4.60 -0.50 -11.45
N THR A 157 -4.71 0.79 -11.75
CA THR A 157 -3.63 1.75 -11.49
C THR A 157 -4.04 2.67 -10.35
N VAL A 158 -3.25 2.74 -9.28
CA VAL A 158 -3.39 3.77 -8.25
C VAL A 158 -2.64 5.01 -8.73
N PRO A 159 -3.33 6.14 -9.01
CA PRO A 159 -2.67 7.33 -9.55
C PRO A 159 -1.64 7.90 -8.61
N VAL A 160 -0.63 8.57 -9.15
CA VAL A 160 0.44 9.19 -8.35
C VAL A 160 -0.10 10.14 -7.29
N ALA A 161 -1.14 10.90 -7.62
CA ALA A 161 -1.80 11.85 -6.72
C ALA A 161 -2.50 11.18 -5.53
N ASP A 162 -2.80 9.88 -5.62
CA ASP A 162 -3.55 9.11 -4.61
C ASP A 162 -2.67 8.09 -3.88
N LEU A 163 -1.39 7.93 -4.28
CA LEU A 163 -0.46 7.01 -3.64
C LEU A 163 -0.25 7.31 -2.15
N TRP A 164 -0.34 8.58 -1.74
CA TRP A 164 -0.25 8.95 -0.33
C TRP A 164 -1.44 8.40 0.47
N LEU A 165 -2.64 8.39 -0.12
CA LEU A 165 -3.84 7.88 0.52
C LEU A 165 -3.82 6.34 0.57
N PHE A 166 -3.29 5.71 -0.48
CA PHE A 166 -3.04 4.28 -0.49
C PHE A 166 -2.02 3.88 0.60
N ALA A 167 -0.91 4.61 0.73
CA ALA A 167 0.08 4.38 1.79
C ALA A 167 -0.52 4.55 3.20
N ALA A 168 -1.28 5.62 3.43
CA ALA A 168 -1.97 5.84 4.70
C ALA A 168 -2.96 4.70 5.02
N GLY A 169 -3.71 4.25 4.02
CA GLY A 169 -4.62 3.11 4.16
C GLY A 169 -3.91 1.80 4.49
N MET A 170 -2.71 1.56 3.94
CA MET A 170 -1.86 0.41 4.30
C MET A 170 -1.34 0.49 5.75
N MET A 171 -0.97 1.69 6.22
CA MET A 171 -0.48 1.87 7.60
C MET A 171 -1.60 1.64 8.63
N TRP A 172 -2.79 2.17 8.36
CA TRP A 172 -3.94 2.08 9.25
C TRP A 172 -4.35 0.63 9.53
N ARG A 173 -4.35 -0.23 8.53
CA ARG A 173 -4.88 -1.60 8.62
C ARG A 173 -3.93 -2.65 9.25
N SER A 174 -2.97 -2.24 10.06
CA SER A 174 -1.98 -3.17 10.65
C SER A 174 -2.63 -4.24 11.56
N TYR A 175 -1.90 -5.26 12.01
CA TYR A 175 -2.46 -6.37 12.82
C TYR A 175 -1.92 -6.33 14.26
N ALA A 176 -2.76 -6.61 15.27
CA ALA A 176 -2.32 -6.88 16.64
C ALA A 176 -2.43 -8.38 16.94
N ASP A 177 -1.32 -8.97 17.34
CA ASP A 177 -1.19 -10.41 17.66
C ASP A 177 -1.38 -10.69 19.16
N ASP A 178 -2.45 -10.21 19.79
CA ASP A 178 -2.66 -10.58 21.18
C ASP A 178 -3.43 -11.91 21.31
N TYR A 179 -4.51 -12.18 20.56
CA TYR A 179 -5.28 -13.44 20.71
C TYR A 179 -6.10 -13.89 19.48
N GLY A 180 -5.62 -13.61 18.27
CA GLY A 180 -6.26 -14.02 17.01
C GLY A 180 -6.52 -12.84 16.09
N MET A 181 -6.39 -13.09 14.77
CA MET A 181 -6.44 -12.15 13.64
C MET A 181 -7.48 -11.02 13.79
N SER A 182 -7.13 -10.02 14.59
CA SER A 182 -7.92 -8.83 14.81
C SER A 182 -7.09 -7.72 14.22
N LEU A 183 -7.54 -7.21 13.07
CA LEU A 183 -6.99 -6.00 12.48
C LEU A 183 -6.83 -4.95 13.58
N SER A 184 -5.59 -4.59 13.88
CA SER A 184 -5.34 -3.47 14.77
C SER A 184 -5.41 -2.20 13.95
N ARG A 185 -6.34 -1.35 14.35
CA ARG A 185 -6.75 -0.20 13.55
C ARG A 185 -5.75 0.95 13.63
N LEU A 186 -4.45 0.67 13.65
CA LEU A 186 -3.41 1.62 14.01
C LEU A 186 -2.06 1.32 13.36
N SER A 187 -1.37 2.38 12.92
CA SER A 187 0.03 2.32 12.50
C SER A 187 0.89 1.61 13.53
N THR A 188 1.75 0.72 13.05
CA THR A 188 2.75 0.05 13.86
C THR A 188 4.06 0.83 13.84
N ASP A 189 4.87 0.68 14.88
CA ASP A 189 6.22 1.27 14.92
C ASP A 189 7.05 0.90 13.67
N ALA A 190 6.75 -0.24 13.05
CA ALA A 190 7.36 -0.72 11.82
C ALA A 190 7.05 0.17 10.60
N TYR A 191 5.78 0.57 10.42
CA TYR A 191 5.37 1.49 9.37
C TYR A 191 5.85 2.92 9.61
N ASP A 192 5.74 3.40 10.86
CA ASP A 192 6.26 4.72 11.24
C ASP A 192 7.78 4.80 10.97
N MET A 193 8.54 3.76 11.35
CA MET A 193 9.98 3.68 11.06
C MET A 193 10.29 3.65 9.56
N ALA A 194 9.49 2.94 8.76
CA ALA A 194 9.66 2.91 7.31
C ALA A 194 9.41 4.30 6.69
N LEU A 195 8.35 5.00 7.12
CA LEU A 195 8.04 6.35 6.66
C LEU A 195 9.12 7.36 7.08
N ASP A 196 9.64 7.25 8.30
CA ASP A 196 10.77 8.07 8.79
C ASP A 196 12.04 7.83 7.96
N ALA A 197 12.37 6.57 7.66
CA ALA A 197 13.52 6.21 6.86
C ALA A 197 13.41 6.76 5.43
N PHE A 198 12.21 6.69 4.84
CA PHE A 198 11.90 7.28 3.55
C PHE A 198 12.02 8.80 3.57
N GLU A 199 11.42 9.48 4.55
CA GLU A 199 11.49 10.94 4.66
C GLU A 199 12.94 11.45 4.73
N GLN A 200 13.81 10.72 5.44
CA GLN A 200 15.22 11.04 5.58
C GLN A 200 16.02 10.90 4.27
N SER A 201 15.55 10.09 3.32
CA SER A 201 16.23 9.90 2.03
C SER A 201 15.84 10.94 0.98
N ILE A 202 14.83 11.77 1.25
CA ILE A 202 14.38 12.85 0.38
C ILE A 202 15.31 14.07 0.53
N PRO A 203 15.96 14.55 -0.54
CA PRO A 203 16.90 15.67 -0.46
C PRO A 203 16.23 16.99 -0.05
N ARG A 204 16.55 17.53 1.13
CA ARG A 204 16.09 18.86 1.56
C ARG A 204 16.97 19.93 0.91
N ARG A 205 16.51 20.53 -0.20
CA ARG A 205 17.16 21.67 -0.84
C ARG A 205 16.59 22.98 -0.33
#